data_AF-A0A2E0JE24-F1
#
_entry.id   AF-A0A2E0JE24-F1
#
_cell.length_a   1.000
_cell.length_b   1.000
_cell.length_c   1.000
_cell.angle_alpha   90.00
_cell.angle_beta   90.00
_cell.angle_gamma   90.00
#
_symmetry.space_group_name_H-M   'P 1'
#
loop_
_entity.id
_entity.type
_entity.pdbx_description
1 polymer ?
#
loop_
_entity_poly.entity_id
_entity_poly.type
_entity_poly.pdbx_seq_one_letter_code
_entity_poly.pdbx_strand_id
1 'polypeptide(L)' 'MDFSQYDLVIVGAGFFGATIAERAANELGRRVLVIDRRDHIGGNAYTHTCPRTGIEIHKYGAHLEVSKNLAIDGPI' A
#
# COMPACT_ATOMS: atom_id res chain seq x y z
N MET A 1 11.33 -17.01 12.80
CA MET A 1 10.08 -16.69 12.08
C MET A 1 9.82 -17.83 11.12
N ASP A 2 8.58 -18.33 11.08
CA ASP A 2 8.16 -19.32 10.10
C ASP A 2 7.24 -18.65 9.07
N PHE A 3 7.59 -18.80 7.79
CA PHE A 3 6.86 -18.24 6.65
C PHE A 3 6.19 -19.32 5.80
N SER A 4 6.22 -20.58 6.22
CA SER A 4 5.69 -21.74 5.48
C SER A 4 4.19 -21.65 5.13
N GLN A 5 3.45 -20.78 5.82
CA GLN A 5 2.04 -20.51 5.58
C GLN A 5 1.76 -19.46 4.49
N TYR A 6 2.77 -18.87 3.86
CA TYR A 6 2.61 -17.85 2.83
C TYR A 6 3.25 -18.30 1.52
N ASP A 7 2.55 -18.01 0.42
CA ASP A 7 3.04 -18.29 -0.93
C ASP A 7 3.96 -17.17 -1.45
N LEU A 8 3.81 -15.96 -0.90
CA LEU A 8 4.56 -14.77 -1.28
C LEU A 8 4.83 -13.87 -0.07
N VAL A 9 6.07 -13.40 0.07
CA VAL A 9 6.46 -12.40 1.07
C VAL A 9 6.89 -11.12 0.38
N ILE A 10 6.29 -9.99 0.75
CA ILE A 10 6.56 -8.67 0.21
C ILE A 10 7.11 -7.79 1.33
N VAL A 11 8.23 -7.13 1.07
CA VAL A 11 8.86 -6.19 2.01
C VAL A 11 8.61 -4.75 1.53
N GLY A 12 7.87 -4.00 2.33
CA GLY A 12 7.39 -2.64 2.06
C GLY A 12 5.91 -2.62 1.65
N ALA A 13 5.12 -1.84 2.38
CA ALA A 13 3.69 -1.64 2.18
C ALA A 13 3.36 -0.32 1.47
N GLY A 14 4.28 0.20 0.64
CA GLY A 14 4.00 1.30 -0.29
C GLY A 14 3.19 0.84 -1.50
N PHE A 15 2.82 1.77 -2.40
CA PHE A 15 1.99 1.47 -3.57
C PHE A 15 2.46 0.24 -4.35
N PHE A 16 3.75 0.15 -4.67
CA PHE A 16 4.28 -1.01 -5.41
C PHE A 16 4.01 -2.34 -4.69
N GLY A 17 4.38 -2.43 -3.41
CA GLY A 17 4.19 -3.66 -2.63
C GLY A 17 2.71 -3.99 -2.43
N ALA A 18 1.88 -2.98 -2.18
CA ALA A 18 0.44 -3.14 -2.02
C ALA A 18 -0.24 -3.63 -3.31
N THR A 19 0.12 -3.07 -4.47
CA THR A 19 -0.42 -3.50 -5.76
C THR A 19 -0.05 -4.96 -6.07
N ILE A 20 1.22 -5.36 -5.88
CA ILE A 20 1.62 -6.75 -6.10
C ILE A 20 0.92 -7.70 -5.11
N ALA A 21 0.79 -7.29 -3.84
CA ALA A 21 0.11 -8.10 -2.83
C ALA A 21 -1.37 -8.33 -3.21
N GLU A 22 -2.05 -7.27 -3.62
CA GLU A 22 -3.46 -7.30 -3.95
C GLU A 22 -3.71 -8.13 -5.22
N ARG A 23 -2.91 -7.96 -6.29
CA ARG A 23 -3.00 -8.80 -7.49
C ARG A 23 -2.74 -10.27 -7.19
N ALA A 24 -1.69 -10.58 -6.43
CA ALA A 24 -1.36 -11.97 -6.08
C ALA A 24 -2.45 -12.63 -5.21
N ALA A 25 -3.06 -11.89 -4.29
CA ALA A 25 -4.14 -12.39 -3.45
C ALA A 25 -5.43 -12.60 -4.25
N ASN A 26 -5.87 -11.60 -5.02
CA ASN A 26 -7.18 -11.58 -5.63
C ASN A 26 -7.25 -12.29 -6.99
N GLU A 27 -6.21 -12.18 -7.81
CA GLU A 27 -6.22 -12.79 -9.15
C GLU A 27 -5.63 -14.21 -9.15
N LEU A 28 -4.69 -14.49 -8.23
CA LEU A 28 -3.96 -15.76 -8.18
C LEU A 28 -4.29 -16.61 -6.95
N GLY A 29 -5.13 -16.11 -6.03
CA GLY A 29 -5.54 -16.84 -4.83
C GLY A 29 -4.40 -17.17 -3.86
N ARG A 30 -3.33 -16.36 -3.85
CA ARG A 30 -2.13 -16.61 -3.02
C ARG A 30 -2.26 -16.02 -1.62
N ARG A 31 -1.74 -16.73 -0.62
CA ARG A 31 -1.56 -16.20 0.73
C ARG A 31 -0.31 -15.32 0.77
N VAL A 32 -0.51 -14.01 0.88
CA VAL A 32 0.58 -13.03 0.85
C VAL A 32 0.86 -12.48 2.24
N LEU A 33 2.12 -12.46 2.65
CA LEU A 33 2.59 -11.72 3.82
C LEU A 33 3.24 -10.41 3.37
N VAL A 34 2.70 -9.28 3.81
CA VAL A 34 3.32 -7.97 3.60
C VAL A 34 3.94 -7.50 4.92
N ILE A 35 5.22 -7.14 4.89
CA ILE A 35 5.97 -6.66 6.05
C ILE A 35 6.47 -5.25 5.76
N ASP A 36 6.13 -4.29 6.60
CA ASP A 36 6.75 -2.97 6.60
C ASP A 36 7.49 -2.75 7.92
N ARG A 37 8.58 -1.99 7.88
CA ARG A 37 9.32 -1.59 9.08
C ARG A 37 8.63 -0.44 9.83
N ARG A 38 7.73 0.28 9.16
CA ARG A 38 6.96 1.41 9.71
C ARG A 38 5.74 0.89 10.47
N ASP A 39 5.23 1.73 11.35
CA ASP A 39 4.02 1.51 12.15
C ASP A 39 2.72 1.74 11.37
N HIS A 40 2.82 1.99 10.06
CA HIS A 40 1.69 2.24 9.17
C HIS A 40 1.97 1.71 7.76
N ILE A 41 0.91 1.53 6.99
CA ILE A 41 0.96 1.17 5.57
C ILE A 41 1.12 2.42 4.67
N GLY A 42 1.25 2.23 3.36
CA GLY A 42 1.24 3.32 2.36
C GLY A 42 2.61 3.89 2.04
N GLY A 43 3.68 3.47 2.72
CA GLY A 43 5.02 4.02 2.47
C GLY A 43 5.05 5.53 2.68
N ASN A 44 5.59 6.29 1.74
CA ASN A 44 5.63 7.76 1.84
C ASN A 44 4.28 8.43 1.54
N ALA A 45 3.36 7.71 0.87
CA ALA A 45 2.02 8.20 0.57
C ALA A 45 1.08 8.15 1.80
N TYR A 46 1.56 7.65 2.94
CA TYR A 46 0.79 7.62 4.18
C TYR A 46 0.34 9.01 4.63
N THR A 47 -0.95 9.10 4.95
CA THR A 47 -1.59 10.26 5.57
C THR A 47 -2.05 9.95 6.98
N HIS A 48 -2.20 10.99 7.80
CA HIS A 48 -2.82 10.88 9.12
C HIS A 48 -3.69 12.12 9.39
N THR A 49 -4.72 11.95 10.20
CA THR A 49 -5.57 13.05 10.64
C THR A 49 -4.91 13.82 11.76
N CYS A 50 -4.77 15.14 11.63
CA CYS A 50 -4.31 16.01 12.69
C CYS A 50 -5.32 16.03 13.85
N PRO A 51 -4.95 15.63 15.09
CA PRO A 51 -5.92 15.54 16.19
C PRO A 51 -6.55 16.88 16.60
N ARG A 52 -5.87 18.00 16.32
CA ARG A 52 -6.32 19.35 16.73
C ARG A 52 -7.27 19.98 15.73
N THR A 53 -7.05 19.74 14.44
CA THR A 53 -7.76 20.44 13.37
C THR A 53 -8.67 19.52 12.57
N GLY A 54 -8.51 18.19 12.69
CA GLY A 54 -9.21 17.21 11.88
C GLY A 54 -8.74 17.15 10.41
N ILE A 55 -7.74 17.95 10.02
CA ILE A 55 -7.24 18.01 8.65
C ILE A 55 -6.32 16.81 8.38
N GLU A 56 -6.46 16.19 7.22
CA GLU A 56 -5.55 15.14 6.75
C GLU A 56 -4.18 15.73 6.37
N ILE A 57 -3.11 15.08 6.83
CA ILE A 57 -1.73 15.49 6.59
C ILE A 57 -0.94 14.34 5.99
N HIS A 58 -0.29 14.60 4.85
CA HIS A 58 0.72 13.72 4.29
C HIS A 58 1.99 13.78 5.15
N LYS A 59 2.29 12.69 5.86
CA LYS A 59 3.37 12.65 6.86
C LYS A 59 4.75 12.90 6.24
N TYR A 60 4.93 12.54 4.96
CA TYR A 60 6.23 12.55 4.27
C TYR A 60 6.27 13.52 3.08
N GLY A 61 5.53 14.62 3.15
CA GLY A 61 5.42 15.61 2.07
C GLY A 61 4.19 15.37 1.19
N ALA A 62 3.73 16.43 0.52
CA ALA A 62 2.54 16.37 -0.32
C ALA A 62 2.70 15.34 -1.45
N HIS A 63 1.67 14.52 -1.64
CA HIS A 63 1.58 13.59 -2.77
C HIS A 63 0.35 13.98 -3.59
N LEU A 64 0.58 14.35 -4.85
CA LEU A 64 -0.47 14.63 -5.81
C LEU A 64 -0.45 13.49 -6.83
N GLU A 65 -1.55 12.75 -6.94
CA GLU A 65 -1.66 11.70 -7.92
C GLU A 65 -2.01 12.29 -9.29
N VAL A 66 -1.17 12.02 -10.29
CA VAL A 66 -1.37 12.45 -11.66
C VAL A 66 -0.98 11.29 -12.57
N SER A 67 -1.95 10.80 -13.33
CA SER A 67 -1.75 9.72 -14.29
C SER A 67 -2.47 10.06 -15.61
N LYS A 68 -2.02 9.43 -16.69
CA LYS A 68 -2.69 9.41 -18.00
C LYS A 68 -2.98 7.97 -18.44
N ASN A 69 -2.80 7.01 -17.54
CA ASN A 69 -2.91 5.60 -17.82
C ASN A 69 -4.34 5.14 -17.53
N LEU A 70 -5.10 4.85 -18.58
CA LEU A 70 -6.47 4.38 -18.47
C LEU A 70 -6.61 3.05 -17.71
N ALA A 71 -5.55 2.23 -17.64
CA ALA A 71 -5.59 1.01 -16.83
C ALA A 71 -5.54 1.28 -15.32
N ILE A 72 -5.12 2.48 -14.91
CA ILE A 72 -5.07 2.92 -13.51
C ILE A 72 -6.26 3.84 -13.21
N ASP A 73 -6.55 4.79 -14.09
CA ASP A 73 -7.58 5.83 -13.90
C ASP A 73 -8.97 5.43 -14.43
N GLY A 74 -9.09 4.23 -15.01
CA GLY A 74 -10.33 3.69 -15.55
C GLY A 74 -11.31 3.25 -14.46
N PRO A 75 -12.58 2.97 -14.81
CA PRO A 75 -13.53 2.41 -13.87
C PRO A 75 -13.06 1.05 -13.35
N ILE A 76 -13.07 0.90 -12.02
CA ILE A 76 -12.91 -0.36 -11.28
C ILE A 76 -14.15 -1.24 -11.35
#